data_AF-A0A522F6D8-F1
#
_entry.id   AF-A0A522F6D8-F1
#
_cell.length_a   1.000
_cell.length_b   1.000
_cell.length_c   1.000
_cell.angle_alpha   90.00
_cell.angle_beta   90.00
_cell.angle_gamma   90.00
#
_symmetry.space_group_name_H-M   'P 1'
#
loop_
_entity.id
_entity.type
_entity.pdbx_description
1 polymer ?
#
loop_
_entity_poly.entity_id
_entity_poly.type
_entity_poly.pdbx_seq_one_letter_code
_entity_poly.pdbx_strand_id
1 'polypeptide(L)'
;MNRIAEYIEGHNFEKFKEDYKTVDAVVRNLEIIGEASKNVSDTIKKQYPEIPWQEMYYLRNRVMHEYFGIDYEIIWDVSKNYLPENTLQIENILKLLQ
;
A
#
# COMPACT_ATOMS: atom_id res chain seq x y z
N MET A 1 0.14 1.27 -7.53
CA MET A 1 -0.88 0.58 -6.74
C MET A 1 -1.50 -0.58 -7.52
N ASN A 2 -1.86 -0.39 -8.80
CA ASN A 2 -2.49 -1.41 -9.67
C ASN A 2 -1.77 -2.77 -9.71
N ARG A 3 -0.43 -2.79 -9.78
CA ARG A 3 0.34 -4.05 -9.73
C ARG A 3 0.03 -4.91 -8.49
N ILE A 4 -0.19 -4.30 -7.33
CA ILE A 4 -0.55 -5.05 -6.12
C ILE A 4 -1.89 -5.77 -6.33
N ALA A 5 -2.88 -5.06 -6.91
CA ALA A 5 -4.19 -5.64 -7.20
C ALA A 5 -4.09 -6.80 -8.21
N GLU A 6 -3.24 -6.67 -9.23
CA GLU A 6 -2.95 -7.74 -10.20
C GLU A 6 -2.31 -8.96 -9.53
N TYR A 7 -1.34 -8.75 -8.64
CA TYR A 7 -0.64 -9.86 -7.98
C TYR A 7 -1.56 -10.66 -7.05
N ILE A 8 -2.48 -10.00 -6.34
CA ILE A 8 -3.40 -10.66 -5.41
C ILE A 8 -4.69 -11.13 -6.08
N GLU A 9 -4.84 -10.95 -7.39
CA GLU A 9 -6.02 -11.41 -8.12
C GLU A 9 -6.13 -12.95 -8.01
N GLY A 10 -7.35 -13.44 -7.78
CA GLY A 10 -7.60 -14.87 -7.59
C GLY A 10 -7.06 -15.48 -6.30
N HIS A 11 -6.35 -14.70 -5.46
CA HIS A 11 -5.88 -15.15 -4.16
C HIS A 11 -6.97 -14.96 -3.09
N ASN A 12 -7.01 -15.91 -2.14
CA ASN A 12 -7.52 -15.66 -0.81
C ASN A 12 -6.32 -15.55 0.15
N PHE A 13 -6.57 -15.21 1.41
CA PHE A 13 -5.51 -15.03 2.40
C PHE A 13 -4.59 -16.26 2.54
N GLU A 14 -5.18 -17.46 2.59
CA GLU A 14 -4.43 -18.72 2.72
C GLU A 14 -3.49 -18.97 1.54
N LYS A 15 -3.96 -18.75 0.30
CA LYS A 15 -3.10 -18.88 -0.89
C LYS A 15 -2.04 -17.79 -0.95
N PHE A 16 -2.38 -16.58 -0.53
CA PHE A 16 -1.47 -15.44 -0.55
C PHE A 16 -0.26 -15.68 0.36
N LYS A 17 -0.47 -16.11 1.62
CA LYS A 17 0.62 -16.33 2.57
C LYS A 17 1.55 -17.50 2.19
N GLU A 18 1.10 -18.39 1.32
CA GLU A 18 1.89 -19.52 0.80
C GLU A 18 2.64 -19.19 -0.51
N ASP A 19 2.26 -18.12 -1.22
CA ASP A 19 2.98 -17.64 -2.40
C ASP A 19 3.97 -16.53 -2.03
N TYR A 20 5.14 -16.94 -1.54
CA TYR A 20 6.20 -16.02 -1.11
C TYR A 20 6.63 -15.02 -2.19
N LYS A 21 6.63 -15.43 -3.46
CA LYS A 21 7.00 -14.53 -4.56
C LYS A 21 5.98 -13.42 -4.71
N THR A 22 4.70 -13.75 -4.59
CA THR A 22 3.61 -12.76 -4.61
C THR A 22 3.68 -11.85 -3.38
N VAL A 23 3.94 -12.40 -2.19
CA VAL A 23 4.13 -11.61 -0.96
C VAL A 23 5.29 -10.63 -1.12
N ASP A 24 6.46 -11.09 -1.55
CA ASP A 24 7.64 -10.24 -1.75
C ASP A 24 7.37 -9.13 -2.77
N ALA A 25 6.66 -9.44 -3.84
CA ALA A 25 6.28 -8.46 -4.85
C ALA A 25 5.32 -7.40 -4.28
N VAL A 26 4.34 -7.80 -3.46
CA VAL A 26 3.42 -6.89 -2.78
C VAL A 26 4.17 -6.02 -1.77
N VAL A 27 4.96 -6.62 -0.89
CA VAL A 27 5.81 -5.93 0.10
C VAL A 27 6.66 -4.86 -0.56
N ARG A 28 7.37 -5.20 -1.63
CA ARG A 28 8.21 -4.25 -2.35
C ARG A 28 7.41 -3.07 -2.90
N ASN A 29 6.19 -3.28 -3.38
CA ASN A 29 5.34 -2.20 -3.87
C ASN A 29 4.79 -1.33 -2.72
N LEU A 30 4.48 -1.91 -1.56
CA LEU A 30 4.05 -1.18 -0.37
C LEU A 30 5.16 -0.25 0.15
N GLU A 31 6.42 -0.72 0.16
CA GLU A 31 7.58 0.11 0.50
C GLU A 31 7.70 1.33 -0.44
N ILE A 32 7.59 1.09 -1.76
CA ILE A 32 7.68 2.16 -2.76
C ILE A 32 6.55 3.19 -2.55
N ILE A 33 5.34 2.72 -2.26
CA ILE A 33 4.20 3.61 -1.96
C ILE A 33 4.49 4.45 -0.70
N GLY A 34 5.04 3.85 0.36
CA GLY A 34 5.39 4.57 1.58
C GLY A 34 6.49 5.62 1.38
N GLU A 35 7.53 5.32 0.59
CA GLU A 35 8.54 6.32 0.23
C GLU A 35 7.94 7.44 -0.63
N ALA A 36 7.06 7.12 -1.57
CA ALA A 36 6.39 8.11 -2.39
C ALA A 36 5.49 9.03 -1.56
N SER A 37 4.72 8.48 -0.61
CA SER A 37 3.81 9.26 0.24
C SER A 37 4.56 10.27 1.13
N LYS A 38 5.76 9.92 1.60
CA LYS A 38 6.64 10.87 2.33
C LYS A 38 6.98 12.10 1.49
N ASN A 39 7.28 11.90 0.21
CA ASN A 39 7.73 12.95 -0.71
C ASN A 39 6.61 13.84 -1.26
N VAL A 40 5.34 13.51 -1.00
CA VAL A 40 4.21 14.41 -1.32
C VAL A 40 4.35 15.69 -0.49
N SER A 41 4.10 16.85 -1.10
CA SER A 41 4.25 18.14 -0.43
C SER A 41 3.22 18.32 0.69
N ASP A 42 3.59 19.07 1.74
CA ASP A 42 2.69 19.34 2.86
C ASP A 42 1.42 20.09 2.44
N THR A 43 1.50 20.91 1.38
CA THR A 43 0.33 21.58 0.81
C THR A 43 -0.69 20.57 0.30
N ILE A 44 -0.25 19.57 -0.48
CA ILE A 44 -1.14 18.53 -1.01
C ILE A 44 -1.66 17.66 0.13
N LYS A 45 -0.79 17.26 1.08
CA LYS A 45 -1.22 16.48 2.25
C LYS A 45 -2.29 17.18 3.07
N LYS A 46 -2.18 18.51 3.27
CA LYS A 46 -3.17 19.32 3.98
C LYS A 46 -4.46 19.52 3.18
N GLN A 47 -4.36 19.57 1.86
CA GLN A 47 -5.52 19.72 0.98
C GLN A 47 -6.35 18.44 0.90
N TYR A 48 -5.72 17.27 1.01
CA TYR A 48 -6.37 15.96 0.94
C TYR A 48 -6.06 15.12 2.20
N PRO A 49 -6.57 15.53 3.37
CA PRO A 49 -6.29 14.86 4.65
C PRO A 49 -7.00 13.51 4.80
N GLU A 50 -7.97 13.20 3.95
CA GLU A 50 -8.66 11.90 3.90
C GLU A 50 -7.78 10.76 3.40
N ILE A 51 -6.68 11.08 2.71
CA ILE A 51 -5.67 10.09 2.32
C ILE A 51 -4.73 9.88 3.51
N PRO A 52 -4.51 8.64 3.94
CA PRO A 52 -3.70 8.33 5.11
C PRO A 52 -2.20 8.37 4.79
N TRP A 53 -1.69 9.56 4.42
CA TRP A 53 -0.31 9.76 3.94
C TRP A 53 0.75 9.28 4.93
N GLN A 54 0.50 9.51 6.21
CA GLN A 54 1.41 9.17 7.30
C GLN A 54 1.41 7.66 7.56
N GLU A 55 0.26 7.02 7.51
CA GLU A 55 0.11 5.58 7.65
C GLU A 55 0.75 4.85 6.47
N MET A 56 0.57 5.35 5.24
CA MET A 56 1.26 4.82 4.06
C MET A 56 2.78 4.87 4.24
N TYR A 57 3.30 5.97 4.80
CA TYR A 57 4.72 6.10 5.09
C TYR A 57 5.19 5.11 6.16
N TYR A 58 4.44 4.98 7.25
CA TYR A 58 4.79 4.06 8.35
C TYR A 58 4.58 2.59 8.02
N LEU A 59 3.81 2.27 6.98
CA LEU A 59 3.55 0.90 6.54
C LEU A 59 4.85 0.15 6.25
N ARG A 60 5.87 0.80 5.69
CA ARG A 60 7.17 0.17 5.42
C ARG A 60 7.82 -0.42 6.69
N ASN A 61 7.62 0.23 7.84
CA ASN A 61 8.17 -0.22 9.13
C ASN A 61 7.29 -1.33 9.74
N ARG A 62 6.00 -1.37 9.41
CA ARG A 62 5.08 -2.43 9.89
C ARG A 62 5.27 -3.72 9.10
N VAL A 63 5.49 -3.59 7.79
CA VAL A 63 5.76 -4.70 6.87
C VAL A 63 7.10 -5.36 7.18
N MET A 64 8.11 -4.55 7.55
CA MET A 64 9.40 -5.02 8.03
C MET A 64 9.41 -5.01 9.56
N HIS A 65 8.74 -5.98 10.18
CA HIS A 65 8.84 -6.12 11.63
C HIS A 65 10.31 -6.41 12.00
N GLU A 66 10.94 -5.44 12.66
CA GLU A 66 12.32 -5.48 13.09
C GLU A 66 12.59 -6.85 13.77
N TYR A 67 13.38 -7.69 13.10
CA TYR A 67 13.92 -8.98 13.55
C TYR A 67 13.02 -10.23 13.57
N PHE A 68 11.71 -10.19 13.25
CA PHE A 68 10.81 -11.36 13.44
C PHE A 68 10.02 -11.86 12.22
N GLY A 69 10.08 -11.17 11.07
CA GLY A 69 9.46 -11.63 9.83
C GLY A 69 8.25 -10.80 9.39
N ILE A 70 7.61 -11.25 8.32
CA ILE A 70 6.52 -10.54 7.64
C ILE A 70 5.18 -10.80 8.33
N ASP A 71 4.43 -9.73 8.63
CA ASP A 71 3.03 -9.84 9.05
C ASP A 71 2.12 -9.94 7.82
N TYR A 72 1.77 -11.17 7.46
CA TYR A 72 0.93 -11.46 6.29
C TYR A 72 -0.48 -10.89 6.43
N GLU A 73 -1.04 -10.82 7.64
CA GLU A 73 -2.40 -10.31 7.87
C GLU A 73 -2.44 -8.82 7.54
N ILE A 74 -1.47 -8.04 8.05
CA ILE A 74 -1.38 -6.61 7.76
C ILE A 74 -1.19 -6.37 6.26
N ILE A 75 -0.28 -7.10 5.60
CA ILE A 75 -0.04 -6.91 4.17
C ILE A 75 -1.29 -7.23 3.36
N TRP A 76 -1.93 -8.35 3.67
CA TRP A 76 -3.14 -8.77 2.98
C TRP A 76 -4.26 -7.75 3.15
N ASP A 77 -4.52 -7.32 4.38
CA ASP A 77 -5.57 -6.38 4.72
C ASP A 77 -5.35 -5.02 4.03
N VAL A 78 -4.14 -4.48 4.11
CA VAL A 78 -3.79 -3.23 3.40
C VAL A 78 -3.96 -3.38 1.89
N SER A 79 -3.51 -4.50 1.32
CA SER A 79 -3.57 -4.74 -0.11
C SER A 79 -4.98 -4.93 -0.63
N LYS A 80 -5.84 -5.61 0.15
CA LYS A 80 -7.18 -5.99 -0.29
C LYS A 80 -8.23 -4.94 0.05
N ASN A 81 -8.13 -4.30 1.21
CA ASN A 81 -9.20 -3.48 1.77
C ASN A 81 -8.92 -1.97 1.73
N TYR A 82 -7.66 -1.54 1.88
CA TYR A 82 -7.31 -0.11 1.95
C TYR A 82 -6.79 0.45 0.63
N LEU A 83 -5.86 -0.27 -0.01
CA LEU A 83 -5.23 0.20 -1.25
C LEU A 83 -6.21 0.50 -2.40
N PRO A 84 -7.31 -0.25 -2.61
CA PRO A 84 -8.27 0.08 -3.66
C PRO A 84 -8.89 1.48 -3.48
N GLU A 85 -9.30 1.82 -2.26
CA GLU A 85 -9.86 3.14 -1.96
C GLU A 85 -8.82 4.24 -2.14
N ASN A 86 -7.61 4.05 -1.62
CA ASN A 86 -6.53 5.02 -1.78
C ASN A 86 -6.13 5.25 -3.24
N THR A 87 -6.17 4.20 -4.06
CA THR A 87 -5.92 4.30 -5.50
C THR A 87 -6.95 5.21 -6.15
N LEU A 88 -8.24 5.02 -5.87
CA LEU A 88 -9.31 5.84 -6.41
C LEU A 88 -9.19 7.31 -5.96
N GLN A 89 -8.88 7.54 -4.69
CA GLN A 89 -8.66 8.90 -4.16
C GLN A 89 -7.53 9.61 -4.92
N ILE A 90 -6.38 8.95 -5.08
CA ILE A 90 -5.23 9.51 -5.79
C ILE A 90 -5.55 9.76 -7.27
N GLU A 91 -6.21 8.82 -7.95
CA GLU A 91 -6.61 8.99 -9.35
C GLU A 91 -7.55 10.18 -9.54
N ASN A 92 -8.47 10.41 -8.61
CA ASN A 92 -9.36 11.57 -8.64
C ASN A 92 -8.58 12.87 -8.44
N ILE A 93 -7.62 12.92 -7.52
CA ILE A 93 -6.75 14.09 -7.36
C ILE A 93 -5.97 14.38 -8.64
N LEU A 94 -5.39 13.35 -9.26
CA LEU A 94 -4.63 13.51 -10.49
C LEU A 94 -5.49 14.07 -11.63
N LYS A 95 -6.76 13.68 -11.73
CA LYS A 95 -7.72 14.24 -12.72
C LYS A 95 -8.05 15.71 -12.47
N LEU A 96 -8.02 16.17 -11.22
CA LEU A 96 -8.26 17.57 -10.85
C LEU A 96 -7.05 18.48 -11.11
N LEU A 97 -5.87 17.89 -11.32
CA LEU A 97 -4.62 18.59 -11.60
C LEU A 97 -4.29 18.68 -13.10
N GLN A 98 -5.10 18.04 -13.96
CA GLN A 98 -5.02 18.07 -15.41
C GLN A 98 -6.03 19.05 -15.99
#